data_AF-Q3LBL6-F1
#
_entry.id   AF-Q3LBL6-F1
#
_cell.length_a   1.000
_cell.length_b   1.000
_cell.length_c   1.000
_cell.angle_alpha   90.00
_cell.angle_beta   90.00
_cell.angle_gamma   90.00
#
_symmetry.space_group_name_H-M   'P 1'
#
loop_
_entity.id
_entity.type
_entity.pdbx_description
1 polymer ?
#
loop_
_entity_poly.entity_id
_entity_poly.type
_entity_poly.pdbx_seq_one_letter_code
_entity_poly.pdbx_strand_id
1 'polypeptide(L)' 'MRYESFYDNLANSQDISYQVILYYQYTPIDDYETFRKQQFNYCRSLGLLGRIIVSPEGING' A
#
# COMPACT_ATOMS: atom_id res chain seq x y z
N MET A 1 -17.88 26.11 -3.82
CA MET A 1 -18.10 24.99 -2.88
C MET A 1 -16.74 24.53 -2.39
N ARG A 2 -16.45 24.77 -1.10
CA ARG A 2 -15.13 24.73 -0.48
C ARG A 2 -14.73 23.27 -0.21
N TYR A 3 -13.62 22.81 -0.79
CA TYR A 3 -13.02 21.49 -0.52
C TYR A 3 -12.68 21.28 0.97
N GLU A 4 -12.42 22.37 1.69
CA GLU A 4 -12.11 22.40 3.13
C GLU A 4 -13.17 21.69 3.99
N SER A 5 -14.47 21.86 3.69
CA SER A 5 -15.54 21.35 4.57
C SER A 5 -15.73 19.83 4.52
N PHE A 6 -15.11 19.12 3.58
CA PHE A 6 -15.18 17.65 3.51
C PHE A 6 -14.19 17.01 4.49
N TYR A 7 -13.02 17.62 4.70
CA TYR A 7 -12.01 17.15 5.64
C TYR A 7 -12.37 17.44 7.10
N ASP A 8 -13.01 18.58 7.37
CA ASP A 8 -13.48 18.92 8.72
C ASP A 8 -14.52 17.92 9.27
N ASN A 9 -15.28 17.26 8.39
CA ASN A 9 -16.25 16.22 8.77
C ASN A 9 -15.64 14.84 8.99
N LEU A 10 -14.47 14.55 8.40
CA LEU A 10 -13.71 13.31 8.65
C LEU A 10 -12.96 13.36 9.99
N ALA A 11 -12.58 14.54 10.46
CA ALA A 11 -11.88 14.71 11.73
C ALA A 11 -12.74 14.36 12.97
N ASN A 12 -14.07 14.25 12.82
CA ASN A 12 -15.01 13.94 13.91
C ASN A 12 -15.57 12.51 13.87
N SER A 13 -15.18 11.67 12.91
CA SER A 13 -15.50 10.25 12.92
C SER A 13 -14.36 9.47 13.58
N GLN A 14 -14.52 9.13 14.85
CA GLN A 14 -13.85 7.97 15.45
C GLN A 14 -14.28 6.72 14.68
N ASP A 15 -13.65 6.43 13.53
CA ASP A 15 -13.48 5.10 12.92
C ASP A 15 -13.04 5.24 11.45
N ILE A 16 -11.77 5.59 11.20
CA ILE A 16 -11.11 5.06 9.98
C ILE A 16 -10.51 3.72 10.39
N SER A 17 -11.35 2.67 10.41
CA SER A 17 -11.00 1.35 10.94
C SER A 17 -9.77 0.75 10.23
N TYR A 18 -9.62 0.99 8.92
CA TYR A 18 -8.42 0.64 8.14
C TYR A 18 -8.28 1.57 6.94
N GLN A 19 -7.03 1.89 6.55
CA GLN A 19 -6.73 2.53 5.27
C GLN A 19 -6.29 1.47 4.27
N VAL A 20 -6.88 1.50 3.08
CA VAL A 20 -6.56 0.58 1.98
C VAL A 20 -5.95 1.37 0.84
N ILE A 21 -4.83 0.89 0.32
CA ILE A 21 -4.17 1.44 -0.87
C ILE A 21 -4.17 0.38 -1.97
N LEU A 22 -4.21 0.84 -3.23
CA LEU A 22 -4.01 0.03 -4.42
C LEU A 22 -2.96 0.73 -5.27
N TYR A 23 -1.91 0.03 -5.67
CA TYR A 23 -0.83 0.55 -6.50
C TYR A 23 -0.30 -0.51 -7.46
N TYR A 24 0.31 -0.04 -8.55
CA TYR A 24 1.05 -0.88 -9.48
C TYR A 24 2.23 -0.09 -10.05
N GLN A 25 3.28 -0.81 -10.44
CA GLN A 25 4.39 -0.24 -11.18
C GLN A 25 4.95 -1.31 -12.12
N TYR A 26 4.92 -1.04 -13.43
CA TYR A 26 5.60 -1.85 -14.43
C TYR A 26 7.02 -1.33 -14.60
N THR A 27 7.97 -2.11 -14.12
CA THR A 27 9.40 -1.81 -14.23
C THR A 27 10.16 -3.11 -14.04
N PRO A 28 11.18 -3.41 -14.87
CA PRO A 28 12.00 -4.59 -14.67
C PRO A 28 12.59 -4.65 -13.25
N ILE A 29 12.46 -5.81 -12.59
CA ILE A 29 13.07 -6.07 -11.27
C ILE A 29 14.06 -7.22 -11.45
N ASP A 30 15.36 -6.91 -11.35
CA ASP A 30 16.44 -7.88 -11.62
C ASP A 30 16.38 -9.12 -10.70
N ASP A 31 16.51 -8.93 -9.38
CA ASP A 31 16.39 -10.00 -8.37
C ASP A 31 15.01 -9.93 -7.69
N TYR A 32 13.97 -10.21 -8.48
CA TYR A 32 12.58 -10.14 -8.03
C TYR A 32 12.26 -11.10 -6.87
N GLU A 33 12.95 -12.24 -6.77
CA GLU A 33 12.77 -13.19 -5.66
C GLU A 33 13.27 -12.62 -4.33
N THR A 34 14.46 -12.00 -4.32
CA THR A 34 14.99 -11.32 -3.13
C THR A 34 14.16 -10.09 -2.80
N PHE A 35 13.77 -9.28 -3.79
CA PHE A 35 12.90 -8.12 -3.58
C PHE A 35 11.57 -8.52 -2.92
N ARG A 36 10.94 -9.61 -3.40
CA ARG A 36 9.72 -10.16 -2.78
C ARG A 36 9.93 -10.51 -1.30
N LYS A 37 11.03 -11.18 -0.94
CA LYS A 37 11.34 -11.55 0.45
C LYS A 37 11.54 -10.31 1.33
N GLN A 38 12.25 -9.29 0.81
CA GLN A 38 12.48 -8.03 1.51
C GLN A 38 11.17 -7.26 1.73
N GLN A 39 10.35 -7.11 0.70
CA GLN A 39 9.04 -6.45 0.81
C GLN A 39 8.12 -7.18 1.79
N PHE A 40 8.05 -8.51 1.73
CA PHE A 40 7.26 -9.29 2.69
C PHE A 40 7.70 -9.05 4.15
N ASN A 41 9.00 -9.08 4.42
CA ASN A 41 9.54 -8.84 5.75
C ASN A 41 9.26 -7.40 6.22
N TYR A 42 9.37 -6.42 5.32
CA TYR A 42 9.09 -5.01 5.61
C TYR A 42 7.61 -4.76 5.89
N CYS A 43 6.70 -5.28 5.07
CA CYS A 43 5.27 -5.18 5.33
C CYS A 43 4.89 -5.85 6.66
N ARG A 44 5.50 -7.00 6.96
CA ARG A 44 5.27 -7.72 8.22
C ARG A 44 5.78 -6.96 9.44
N SER A 45 6.94 -6.28 9.34
CA SER A 45 7.47 -5.49 10.47
C SER A 45 6.62 -4.25 10.76
N LEU A 46 5.91 -3.72 9.76
CA LEU A 46 4.95 -2.63 9.90
C LEU A 46 3.55 -3.08 10.33
N GLY A 47 3.28 -4.39 10.41
CA GLY A 47 1.95 -4.92 10.70
C GLY A 47 0.93 -4.71 9.58
N LEU A 48 1.40 -4.52 8.34
CA LEU A 48 0.51 -4.34 7.19
C LEU A 48 -0.22 -5.65 6.86
N LEU A 49 -1.49 -5.51 6.49
CA LEU A 49 -2.34 -6.59 6.02
C LEU A 49 -2.55 -6.42 4.51
N GLY A 50 -2.57 -7.54 3.77
CA GLY A 50 -2.85 -7.51 2.34
C GLY A 50 -1.99 -8.47 1.53
N ARG A 51 -1.91 -8.21 0.23
CA ARG A 51 -1.16 -9.02 -0.73
C ARG A 51 -0.42 -8.11 -1.70
N ILE A 52 0.84 -8.45 -1.97
CA ILE A 52 1.65 -7.82 -3.00
C ILE A 52 2.12 -8.93 -3.93
N ILE A 53 1.94 -8.74 -5.23
CA ILE A 53 2.47 -9.58 -6.29
C ILE A 53 3.74 -8.92 -6.81
N VAL A 54 4.83 -9.67 -6.80
CA VAL A 54 6.12 -9.27 -7.36
C VAL A 54 6.47 -10.23 -8.48
N SER A 55 6.79 -9.71 -9.65
CA SER A 55 7.19 -10.46 -10.83
C SER A 55 8.38 -9.76 -11.52
N PRO A 56 9.05 -10.41 -12.49
CA PRO A 56 10.15 -9.79 -13.21
C PRO A 56 9.77 -8.45 -13.89
N GLU A 57 8.50 -8.30 -14.29
CA GLU A 57 7.99 -7.10 -14.96
C GLU A 57 7.51 -5.99 -14.01
N GLY A 58 7.44 -6.22 -12.69
CA GLY A 58 7.07 -5.19 -11.73
C GLY A 58 6.35 -5.66 -10.48
N ILE A 59 5.49 -4.79 -9.95
CA ILE A 59 4.77 -4.98 -8.67
C ILE A 59 3.31 -4.52 -8.78
N ASN A 60 2.42 -5.24 -8.10
CA ASN A 60 1.01 -4.91 -7.93
C ASN A 60 0.57 -5.22 -6.49
N GLY A 61 -0.06 -4.28 -5.80
CA GLY A 61 -0.47 -4.44 -4.41
C GLY A 61 -1.43 -3.34 -3.97
#